data_AF-A0A957UEC5-F1
#
_entry.id   AF-A0A957UEC5-F1
#
_cell.length_a   1.000
_cell.length_b   1.000
_cell.length_c   1.000
_cell.angle_alpha   90.00
_cell.angle_beta   90.00
_cell.angle_gamma   90.00
#
_symmetry.space_group_name_H-M   'P 1'
#
loop_
_entity.id
_entity.type
_entity.pdbx_description
1 polymer ?
#
loop_
_entity_poly.entity_id
_entity_poly.type
_entity_poly.pdbx_seq_one_letter_code
_entity_poly.pdbx_strand_id
1 'polypeptide(L)'
;LAATLWTGLLILISAYCSRRLSKIAGYSSWTAWAIAFLVTITFGPVVLTLTLGQNSLFLLLAVLIAGQAIIRRSLRWDLATGASWSVAIAAKLFPVLWLFVLLLLRRWRMLMIAFVSLALLSVLTYIAHPSSSADYWFRFLPQQAGQYAGAGALDDQSLGAWLDRMTRQHEVATFGVSLEEAQAVEWLPVIALTKTQQGILTNTLLIICAAVVIAVIWRHGEEEPEAALYLWVLLTMLAAPHMERYNHVLLLPGMAWAWRNGSIGRYLAVGVYVLAAGARLTHLWVLLLPPSIASLFTGFGVIAVLVLGGGMIFILSKGSETREQSK
;
A
#
# COMPACT_ATOMS: atom_id res chain seq x y z
N LEU A 1 11.50 2.91 -28.25
CA LEU A 1 10.81 1.60 -28.27
C LEU A 1 10.58 1.04 -26.85
N ALA A 2 11.62 0.78 -26.05
CA ALA A 2 11.47 0.19 -24.70
C ALA A 2 10.51 0.96 -23.77
N ALA A 3 10.64 2.29 -23.66
CA ALA A 3 9.75 3.12 -22.85
C ALA A 3 8.28 3.08 -23.31
N THR A 4 8.05 2.99 -24.62
CA THR A 4 6.70 2.86 -25.21
C THR A 4 6.10 1.50 -24.87
N LEU A 5 6.87 0.42 -25.01
CA LEU A 5 6.44 -0.93 -24.62
C LEU A 5 6.14 -1.02 -23.13
N TRP A 6 6.99 -0.40 -22.30
CA TRP A 6 6.80 -0.32 -20.85
C TRP A 6 5.52 0.41 -20.47
N THR A 7 5.31 1.62 -21.02
CA THR A 7 4.08 2.39 -20.79
C THR A 7 2.85 1.64 -21.28
N GLY A 8 2.92 1.00 -22.46
CA GLY A 8 1.85 0.16 -22.99
C GLY A 8 1.49 -0.99 -22.04
N LEU A 9 2.50 -1.67 -21.47
CA LEU A 9 2.30 -2.70 -20.45
C LEU A 9 1.61 -2.15 -19.20
N LEU A 10 2.04 -1.00 -18.68
CA LEU A 10 1.42 -0.38 -17.50
C LEU A 10 -0.04 0.02 -17.75
N ILE A 11 -0.37 0.51 -18.94
CA ILE A 11 -1.76 0.81 -19.34
C ILE A 11 -2.60 -0.47 -19.37
N LEU A 12 -2.08 -1.55 -19.94
CA LEU A 12 -2.78 -2.85 -19.97
C LEU A 12 -3.01 -3.41 -18.56
N ILE A 13 -2.01 -3.33 -17.68
CA ILE A 13 -2.15 -3.72 -16.27
C ILE A 13 -3.23 -2.85 -15.60
N SER A 14 -3.23 -1.54 -15.84
CA SER A 14 -4.23 -0.62 -15.29
C SER A 14 -5.65 -0.97 -15.77
N ALA A 15 -5.82 -1.29 -17.05
CA ALA A 15 -7.10 -1.70 -17.62
C ALA A 15 -7.61 -3.01 -17.01
N TYR A 16 -6.73 -4.00 -16.82
CA TYR A 16 -7.04 -5.24 -16.12
C TYR A 16 -7.44 -4.99 -14.67
N CYS A 17 -6.65 -4.22 -13.92
CA CYS A 17 -6.90 -3.92 -12.53
C CYS A 17 -8.24 -3.19 -12.36
N SER A 18 -8.53 -2.20 -13.21
CA SER A 18 -9.79 -1.46 -13.20
C SER A 18 -11.01 -2.36 -13.42
N ARG A 19 -10.89 -3.37 -14.29
CA ARG A 19 -11.93 -4.38 -14.51
C ARG A 19 -12.15 -5.28 -13.30
N ARG A 20 -11.09 -5.58 -12.55
CA ARG A 20 -11.19 -6.34 -11.30
C ARG A 20 -11.81 -5.48 -10.21
N LEU A 21 -11.36 -4.24 -10.06
CA LEU A 21 -11.89 -3.27 -9.09
C LEU A 21 -13.39 -3.00 -9.32
N SER A 22 -13.84 -2.83 -10.56
CA SER A 22 -15.27 -2.65 -10.86
C SER A 22 -16.10 -3.85 -10.42
N LYS A 23 -15.61 -5.07 -10.66
CA LYS A 23 -16.25 -6.31 -10.20
C LYS A 23 -16.27 -6.44 -8.68
N ILE A 24 -15.17 -6.08 -8.01
CA ILE A 24 -15.10 -6.05 -6.54
C ILE A 24 -16.14 -5.06 -5.99
N ALA A 25 -16.28 -3.89 -6.63
CA ALA A 25 -17.28 -2.88 -6.28
C ALA A 25 -18.74 -3.29 -6.60
N GLY A 26 -18.96 -4.47 -7.19
CA GLY A 26 -20.30 -5.00 -7.50
C GLY A 26 -20.83 -4.65 -8.89
N TYR A 27 -19.99 -4.15 -9.80
CA TYR A 27 -20.40 -3.77 -11.15
C TYR A 27 -19.78 -4.66 -12.22
N SER A 28 -20.57 -5.00 -13.25
CA SER A 28 -20.16 -5.87 -14.36
C SER A 28 -20.28 -5.23 -15.74
N SER A 29 -20.95 -4.09 -15.86
CA SER A 29 -21.19 -3.43 -17.14
C SER A 29 -19.91 -2.82 -17.72
N TRP A 30 -19.87 -2.70 -19.05
CA TRP A 30 -18.79 -2.02 -19.76
C TRP A 30 -18.64 -0.56 -19.32
N THR A 31 -19.76 0.15 -19.17
CA THR A 31 -19.78 1.54 -18.68
C THR A 31 -19.13 1.66 -17.30
N ALA A 32 -19.45 0.76 -16.37
CA ALA A 32 -18.84 0.76 -15.04
C ALA A 32 -17.33 0.46 -15.09
N TRP A 33 -16.90 -0.45 -15.98
CA TRP A 33 -15.48 -0.66 -16.22
C TRP A 33 -14.78 0.58 -16.78
N ALA A 34 -15.39 1.26 -17.77
CA ALA A 34 -14.83 2.47 -18.35
C ALA A 34 -14.68 3.59 -17.31
N ILE A 35 -15.70 3.79 -16.47
CA ILE A 35 -15.65 4.74 -15.34
C ILE A 35 -14.56 4.33 -14.34
N ALA A 36 -14.52 3.06 -13.93
CA ALA A 36 -13.49 2.57 -13.01
C ALA A 36 -12.08 2.72 -13.58
N PHE A 37 -11.91 2.55 -14.90
CA PHE A 37 -10.65 2.77 -15.59
C PHE A 37 -10.25 4.24 -15.54
N LEU A 38 -11.16 5.17 -15.88
CA LEU A 38 -10.91 6.61 -15.77
C LEU A 38 -10.54 7.02 -14.34
N VAL A 39 -11.27 6.55 -13.33
CA VAL A 39 -10.98 6.82 -11.92
C VAL A 39 -9.61 6.24 -11.52
N THR A 40 -9.27 5.04 -11.99
CA THR A 40 -7.99 4.39 -11.67
C THR A 40 -6.83 5.13 -12.32
N ILE A 41 -6.90 5.49 -13.60
CA ILE A 41 -5.80 6.17 -14.29
C ILE A 41 -5.63 7.63 -13.85
N THR A 42 -6.67 8.26 -13.30
CA THR A 42 -6.61 9.61 -12.72
C THR A 42 -6.26 9.60 -11.22
N PHE A 43 -6.24 8.42 -10.60
CA PHE A 43 -5.77 8.29 -9.22
C PHE A 43 -4.28 8.66 -9.18
N GLY A 44 -3.94 9.71 -8.44
CA GLY A 44 -2.58 10.29 -8.41
C GLY A 44 -1.42 9.28 -8.36
N PRO A 45 -1.46 8.21 -7.54
CA PRO A 45 -0.43 7.18 -7.53
C PRO A 45 -0.26 6.44 -8.87
N VAL A 46 -1.35 6.22 -9.60
CA VAL A 46 -1.34 5.57 -10.92
C VAL A 46 -0.83 6.53 -11.99
N VAL A 47 -1.31 7.79 -11.99
CA VAL A 47 -0.81 8.84 -12.91
C VAL A 47 0.72 8.91 -12.83
N LEU A 48 1.26 9.07 -11.61
CA LEU A 48 2.69 9.18 -11.41
C LEU A 48 3.43 7.89 -11.81
N THR A 49 2.81 6.73 -11.59
CA THR A 49 3.37 5.45 -12.04
C THR A 49 3.49 5.39 -13.56
N LEU A 50 2.49 5.89 -14.28
CA LEU A 50 2.51 5.98 -15.74
C LEU A 50 3.52 7.03 -16.25
N THR A 51 3.57 8.21 -15.62
CA THR A 51 4.46 9.31 -16.02
C THR A 51 5.93 9.00 -15.76
N LEU A 52 6.25 8.38 -14.61
CA LEU A 52 7.63 8.06 -14.23
C LEU A 52 8.05 6.63 -14.57
N GLY A 53 7.17 5.84 -15.19
CA GLY A 53 7.45 4.44 -15.54
C GLY A 53 7.69 3.53 -14.32
N GLN A 54 7.02 3.78 -13.19
CA GLN A 54 7.25 3.05 -11.94
C GLN A 54 6.57 1.67 -11.92
N ASN A 55 6.90 0.87 -10.91
CA ASN A 55 6.48 -0.54 -10.85
C ASN A 55 5.29 -0.80 -9.91
N SER A 56 4.64 0.24 -9.38
CA SER A 56 3.57 0.11 -8.38
C SER A 56 2.35 -0.65 -8.87
N LEU A 57 2.06 -0.62 -10.17
CA LEU A 57 0.95 -1.35 -10.77
C LEU A 57 1.13 -2.87 -10.70
N PHE A 58 2.37 -3.38 -10.62
CA PHE A 58 2.62 -4.80 -10.37
C PHE A 58 2.19 -5.22 -8.97
N LEU A 59 2.33 -4.32 -7.99
CA LEU A 59 1.86 -4.56 -6.62
C LEU A 59 0.33 -4.62 -6.58
N LEU A 60 -0.36 -3.67 -7.25
CA LEU A 60 -1.82 -3.72 -7.38
C LEU A 60 -2.29 -5.00 -8.07
N LEU A 61 -1.64 -5.38 -9.18
CA LEU A 61 -1.93 -6.59 -9.91
C LEU A 61 -1.79 -7.84 -9.04
N ALA A 62 -0.69 -7.95 -8.29
CA ALA A 62 -0.42 -9.07 -7.39
C ALA A 62 -1.49 -9.21 -6.31
N VAL A 63 -1.89 -8.11 -5.66
CA VAL A 63 -2.97 -8.13 -4.65
C VAL A 63 -4.30 -8.57 -5.24
N LEU A 64 -4.66 -8.10 -6.43
CA LEU A 64 -5.92 -8.47 -7.09
C LEU A 64 -5.94 -9.93 -7.56
N ILE A 65 -4.81 -10.45 -8.05
CA ILE A 65 -4.67 -11.88 -8.41
C ILE A 65 -4.73 -12.73 -7.14
N ALA A 66 -4.03 -12.34 -6.07
CA ALA A 66 -4.04 -13.05 -4.79
C ALA A 66 -5.44 -13.10 -4.17
N GLY A 67 -6.18 -11.99 -4.16
CA GLY A 67 -7.57 -11.95 -3.68
C GLY A 67 -8.46 -12.91 -4.45
N GLN A 68 -8.30 -12.96 -5.77
CA GLN A 68 -9.02 -13.90 -6.63
C GLN A 68 -8.62 -15.36 -6.38
N ALA A 69 -7.35 -15.65 -6.15
CA ALA A 69 -6.87 -17.00 -5.86
C ALA A 69 -7.38 -17.53 -4.53
N ILE A 70 -7.40 -16.69 -3.50
CA ILE A 70 -7.92 -17.03 -2.18
C ILE A 70 -9.40 -17.45 -2.24
N ILE A 71 -10.20 -16.82 -3.11
CA ILE A 71 -11.61 -17.18 -3.34
C ILE A 71 -11.73 -18.46 -4.18
N ARG A 72 -11.00 -18.55 -5.30
CA ARG A 72 -11.18 -19.63 -6.28
C ARG A 72 -10.52 -20.96 -5.89
N ARG A 73 -9.50 -20.92 -5.02
CA ARG A 73 -8.79 -22.10 -4.48
C ARG A 73 -8.31 -23.12 -5.51
N SER A 74 -7.96 -22.70 -6.72
CA SER A 74 -7.47 -23.60 -7.78
C SER A 74 -5.98 -23.42 -8.05
N LEU A 75 -5.31 -24.51 -8.44
CA LEU A 75 -3.87 -24.53 -8.67
C LEU A 75 -3.42 -23.45 -9.67
N ARG A 76 -4.20 -23.22 -10.74
CA ARG A 76 -3.90 -22.18 -11.73
C ARG A 76 -3.81 -20.79 -11.11
N TRP A 77 -4.70 -20.47 -10.17
CA TRP A 77 -4.70 -19.16 -9.50
C TRP A 77 -3.61 -19.07 -8.44
N ASP A 78 -3.29 -20.17 -7.77
CA ASP A 78 -2.18 -20.21 -6.83
C ASP A 78 -0.84 -19.99 -7.55
N LEU A 79 -0.64 -20.62 -8.73
CA LEU A 79 0.53 -20.40 -9.59
C LEU A 79 0.60 -18.95 -10.11
N ALA A 80 -0.53 -18.40 -10.58
CA ALA A 80 -0.60 -17.00 -11.01
C ALA A 80 -0.26 -16.04 -9.86
N THR A 81 -0.68 -16.38 -8.64
CA THR A 81 -0.32 -15.63 -7.44
C THR A 81 1.16 -15.74 -7.16
N GLY A 82 1.74 -16.95 -7.12
CA GLY A 82 3.18 -17.13 -6.91
C GLY A 82 4.01 -16.30 -7.89
N ALA A 83 3.68 -16.35 -9.19
CA ALA A 83 4.36 -15.57 -10.21
C ALA A 83 4.19 -14.05 -10.01
N SER A 84 2.95 -13.57 -9.87
CA SER A 84 2.69 -12.12 -9.73
C SER A 84 3.26 -11.54 -8.45
N TRP A 85 3.26 -12.29 -7.35
CA TRP A 85 3.83 -11.88 -6.07
C TRP A 85 5.35 -11.83 -6.12
N SER A 86 6.01 -12.81 -6.75
CA SER A 86 7.46 -12.75 -6.98
C SER A 86 7.86 -11.51 -7.79
N VAL A 87 7.08 -11.16 -8.82
CA VAL A 87 7.30 -9.92 -9.59
C VAL A 87 7.07 -8.68 -8.72
N ALA A 88 6.05 -8.67 -7.87
CA ALA A 88 5.82 -7.56 -6.94
C ALA A 88 6.96 -7.42 -5.92
N ILE A 89 7.50 -8.53 -5.40
CA ILE A 89 8.64 -8.56 -4.47
C ILE A 89 9.92 -8.08 -5.16
N ALA A 90 10.14 -8.51 -6.41
CA ALA A 90 11.26 -8.03 -7.21
C ALA A 90 11.14 -6.52 -7.51
N ALA A 91 9.93 -6.01 -7.69
CA ALA A 91 9.67 -4.58 -7.86
C ALA A 91 9.88 -3.79 -6.56
N LYS A 92 9.45 -4.33 -5.41
CA LYS A 92 9.62 -3.74 -4.07
C LYS A 92 9.66 -4.85 -3.04
N LEU A 93 10.51 -4.78 -2.02
CA LEU A 93 10.66 -5.87 -1.04
C LEU A 93 9.48 -6.03 -0.05
N PHE A 94 8.77 -4.96 0.32
CA PHE A 94 7.76 -5.02 1.38
C PHE A 94 6.56 -5.98 1.16
N PRO A 95 6.12 -6.34 -0.08
CA PRO A 95 5.13 -7.38 -0.33
C PRO A 95 5.50 -8.76 0.21
N VAL A 96 6.76 -9.01 0.61
CA VAL A 96 7.15 -10.20 1.38
C VAL A 96 6.27 -10.35 2.63
N LEU A 97 5.97 -9.24 3.31
CA LEU A 97 5.15 -9.22 4.53
C LEU A 97 3.70 -9.68 4.26
N TRP A 98 3.22 -9.57 3.03
CA TRP A 98 1.87 -10.00 2.69
C TRP A 98 1.70 -11.52 2.80
N LEU A 99 2.77 -12.31 2.67
CA LEU A 99 2.70 -13.78 2.77
C LEU A 99 2.13 -14.25 4.11
N PHE A 100 2.29 -13.43 5.16
CA PHE A 100 1.77 -13.73 6.49
C PHE A 100 0.24 -13.88 6.51
N VAL A 101 -0.50 -13.16 5.66
CA VAL A 101 -1.97 -13.33 5.63
C VAL A 101 -2.38 -14.72 5.15
N LEU A 102 -1.56 -15.38 4.33
CA LEU A 102 -1.83 -16.75 3.91
C LEU A 102 -1.68 -17.73 5.08
N LEU A 103 -0.78 -17.45 6.03
CA LEU A 103 -0.68 -18.21 7.28
C LEU A 103 -1.95 -18.01 8.11
N LEU A 104 -2.39 -16.76 8.29
CA LEU A 104 -3.59 -16.43 9.05
C LEU A 104 -4.85 -17.08 8.46
N LEU A 105 -4.97 -17.09 7.13
CA LEU A 105 -6.05 -17.72 6.37
C LEU A 105 -5.79 -19.21 6.08
N ARG A 106 -4.75 -19.82 6.66
CA ARG A 106 -4.41 -21.26 6.50
C ARG A 106 -4.33 -21.72 5.04
N ARG A 107 -3.88 -20.85 4.12
CA ARG A 107 -3.72 -21.10 2.68
C ARG A 107 -2.33 -21.66 2.38
N TRP A 108 -1.97 -22.77 3.03
CA TRP A 108 -0.63 -23.37 2.99
C TRP A 108 -0.11 -23.67 1.59
N ARG A 109 -0.96 -24.20 0.71
CA ARG A 109 -0.57 -24.50 -0.69
C ARG A 109 -0.13 -23.25 -1.44
N MET A 110 -0.91 -22.17 -1.33
CA MET A 110 -0.63 -20.89 -1.96
C MET A 110 0.64 -20.26 -1.39
N LEU A 111 0.86 -20.39 -0.08
CA LEU A 111 2.08 -19.95 0.59
C LEU A 111 3.32 -20.69 0.08
N MET A 112 3.26 -22.02 0.01
CA MET A 112 4.35 -22.84 -0.52
C MET A 112 4.65 -22.49 -1.98
N ILE A 113 3.62 -22.31 -2.81
CA ILE A 113 3.79 -21.89 -4.21
C ILE A 113 4.45 -20.51 -4.30
N ALA A 114 4.06 -19.56 -3.46
CA ALA A 114 4.69 -18.24 -3.43
C ALA A 114 6.17 -18.31 -3.01
N PHE A 115 6.51 -19.10 -1.98
CA PHE A 115 7.90 -19.32 -1.58
C PHE A 115 8.73 -19.98 -2.68
N VAL A 116 8.22 -21.05 -3.30
CA VAL A 116 8.90 -21.74 -4.40
C VAL A 116 9.08 -20.80 -5.59
N SER A 117 8.06 -20.02 -5.96
CA SER A 117 8.14 -19.05 -7.07
C SER A 117 9.18 -17.97 -6.79
N LEU A 118 9.26 -17.48 -5.55
CA LEU A 118 10.24 -16.47 -5.15
C LEU A 118 11.66 -17.03 -5.16
N ALA A 119 11.85 -18.24 -4.62
CA ALA A 119 13.13 -18.93 -4.61
C ALA A 119 13.62 -19.20 -6.04
N LEU A 120 12.75 -19.75 -6.90
CA LEU A 120 13.07 -20.01 -8.31
C LEU A 120 13.47 -18.73 -9.04
N LEU A 121 12.68 -17.64 -8.91
CA LEU A 121 13.03 -16.37 -9.56
C LEU A 121 14.36 -15.82 -9.02
N SER A 122 14.59 -15.89 -7.72
CA SER A 122 15.83 -15.41 -7.09
C SER A 122 17.06 -16.20 -7.58
N VAL A 123 16.94 -17.53 -7.68
CA VAL A 123 17.99 -18.40 -8.23
C VAL A 123 18.25 -18.10 -9.69
N LEU A 124 17.21 -17.94 -10.50
CA LEU A 124 17.35 -17.60 -11.93
C LEU A 124 18.02 -16.23 -12.10
N THR A 125 17.64 -15.23 -11.31
CA THR A 125 18.28 -13.91 -11.32
C THR A 125 19.74 -13.98 -10.89
N TYR A 126 20.06 -14.76 -9.85
CA TYR A 126 21.45 -14.96 -9.41
C TYR A 126 22.29 -15.66 -10.47
N ILE A 127 21.77 -16.69 -11.13
CA ILE A 127 22.47 -17.39 -12.22
C ILE A 127 22.71 -16.44 -13.41
N ALA A 128 21.71 -15.62 -13.76
CA ALA A 128 21.84 -14.67 -14.87
C ALA A 128 22.81 -13.51 -14.56
N HIS A 129 22.83 -13.05 -13.31
CA HIS A 129 23.59 -11.87 -12.86
C HIS A 129 24.22 -12.09 -11.47
N PRO A 130 25.23 -12.96 -11.34
CA PRO A 130 25.74 -13.38 -10.03
C PRO A 130 26.42 -12.24 -9.26
N SER A 131 27.26 -11.44 -9.93
CA SER A 131 27.96 -10.31 -9.31
C SER A 131 26.98 -9.23 -8.84
N SER A 132 26.06 -8.79 -9.71
CA SER A 132 25.06 -7.79 -9.37
C SER A 132 24.12 -8.26 -8.26
N SER A 133 23.75 -9.55 -8.26
CA SER A 133 22.93 -10.12 -7.19
C SER A 133 23.68 -10.16 -5.86
N ALA A 134 24.95 -10.58 -5.85
CA ALA A 134 25.78 -10.57 -4.65
C ALA A 134 25.98 -9.14 -4.11
N ASP A 135 26.33 -8.18 -4.97
CA ASP A 135 26.47 -6.78 -4.59
C ASP A 135 25.16 -6.21 -4.03
N TYR A 136 24.02 -6.55 -4.64
CA TYR A 136 22.71 -6.12 -4.14
C TYR A 136 22.45 -6.62 -2.72
N TRP A 137 22.56 -7.93 -2.48
CA TRP A 137 22.21 -8.55 -1.20
C TRP A 137 23.20 -8.26 -0.07
N PHE A 138 24.50 -8.23 -0.37
CA PHE A 138 25.54 -8.15 0.66
C PHE A 138 26.12 -6.75 0.87
N ARG A 139 25.91 -5.81 -0.06
CA ARG A 139 26.44 -4.44 0.07
C ARG A 139 25.34 -3.40 0.02
N PHE A 140 24.59 -3.36 -1.08
CA PHE A 140 23.62 -2.29 -1.34
C PHE A 140 22.45 -2.33 -0.34
N LEU A 141 21.78 -3.47 -0.20
CA LEU A 141 20.58 -3.58 0.63
C LEU A 141 20.85 -3.31 2.13
N PRO A 142 21.90 -3.87 2.76
CA PRO A 142 22.23 -3.56 4.16
C PRO A 142 22.56 -2.08 4.39
N GLN A 143 23.31 -1.46 3.46
CA GLN A 143 23.65 -0.04 3.55
C GLN A 143 22.40 0.85 3.45
N GLN A 144 21.54 0.55 2.48
CA GLN A 144 20.29 1.27 2.26
C GLN A 144 19.32 1.11 3.43
N ALA A 145 19.20 -0.09 4.02
CA ALA A 145 18.36 -0.33 5.18
C ALA A 145 18.71 0.59 6.36
N GLY A 146 20.01 0.82 6.60
CA GLY A 146 20.47 1.77 7.62
C GLY A 146 20.14 3.23 7.30
N GLN A 147 20.23 3.63 6.02
CA GLN A 147 19.91 4.99 5.57
C GLN A 147 18.41 5.29 5.66
N TYR A 148 17.55 4.38 5.17
CA TYR A 148 16.10 4.54 5.25
C TYR A 148 15.57 4.51 6.70
N ALA A 149 16.23 3.80 7.61
CA ALA A 149 15.90 3.84 9.03
C ALA A 149 16.36 5.14 9.73
N GLY A 150 17.26 5.91 9.10
CA GLY A 150 17.91 7.08 9.67
C GLY A 150 17.19 8.41 9.43
N ALA A 151 16.45 8.54 8.32
CA ALA A 151 15.79 9.78 7.91
C ALA A 151 14.39 9.51 7.35
N GLY A 152 13.35 10.03 8.01
CA GLY A 152 12.00 10.04 7.48
C GLY A 152 11.90 11.03 6.32
N ALA A 153 12.00 10.54 5.08
CA ALA A 153 11.80 11.40 3.91
C ALA A 153 10.42 12.07 3.97
N LEU A 154 10.31 13.31 3.46
CA LEU A 154 9.04 14.05 3.45
C LEU A 154 7.93 13.26 2.75
N ASP A 155 8.28 12.57 1.66
CA ASP A 155 7.36 11.72 0.90
C ASP A 155 7.13 10.34 1.54
N ASP A 156 7.76 9.99 2.66
CA ASP A 156 7.52 8.70 3.34
C ASP A 156 6.22 8.74 4.15
N GLN A 157 5.28 7.83 3.86
CA GLN A 157 3.97 7.74 4.51
C GLN A 157 3.84 6.50 5.39
N SER A 158 4.95 5.95 5.87
CA SER A 158 4.93 5.05 7.01
C SER A 158 4.50 5.80 8.28
N LEU A 159 3.94 5.07 9.24
CA LEU A 159 3.55 5.64 10.53
C LEU A 159 4.77 6.24 11.26
N GLY A 160 5.92 5.57 11.16
CA GLY A 160 7.17 6.05 11.74
C GLY A 160 7.61 7.39 11.16
N ALA A 161 7.62 7.54 9.83
CA ALA A 161 8.03 8.78 9.18
C ALA A 161 7.04 9.93 9.46
N TRP A 162 5.74 9.67 9.52
CA TRP A 162 4.79 10.71 9.90
C TRP A 162 4.94 11.13 11.37
N LEU A 163 5.07 10.18 12.29
CA LEU A 163 5.35 10.50 13.70
C LEU A 163 6.69 11.22 13.88
N ASP A 164 7.66 10.90 13.04
CA ASP A 164 8.94 11.59 13.01
C ASP A 164 8.77 13.09 12.71
N ARG A 165 8.01 13.42 11.65
CA ARG A 165 7.66 14.80 11.27
C ARG A 165 6.82 15.52 12.33
N MET A 166 5.99 14.78 13.05
CA MET A 166 5.14 15.32 14.12
C MET A 166 5.89 15.64 15.40
N THR A 167 7.00 14.92 15.67
CA THR A 167 7.58 14.89 17.03
C THR A 167 9.03 15.31 17.14
N ARG A 168 9.73 15.42 16.02
CA ARG A 168 11.10 15.95 15.97
C ARG A 168 11.15 17.19 15.07
N GLN A 169 12.15 18.03 15.33
CA GLN A 169 12.46 19.17 14.49
C GLN A 169 13.19 18.68 13.24
N HIS A 170 12.82 19.23 12.08
CA HIS A 170 13.42 18.88 10.80
C HIS A 170 13.63 20.15 9.98
N GLU A 171 14.71 20.17 9.21
CA GLU A 171 14.88 21.16 8.15
C GLU A 171 14.54 20.48 6.83
N VAL A 172 13.51 20.98 6.15
CA VAL A 172 13.06 20.41 4.89
C VAL A 172 13.44 21.36 3.78
N ALA A 173 14.35 20.91 2.91
CA ALA A 173 14.61 21.59 1.65
C ALA A 173 13.42 21.33 0.71
N THR A 174 12.63 22.36 0.44
CA THR A 174 11.55 22.32 -0.54
C THR A 174 11.88 23.24 -1.71
N PHE A 175 11.44 22.88 -2.90
CA PHE A 175 11.43 23.83 -4.00
C PHE A 175 10.32 24.84 -3.73
N GLY A 176 10.65 26.13 -3.80
CA GLY A 176 9.67 27.20 -3.70
C GLY A 176 8.72 27.22 -4.90
N VAL A 177 8.02 28.34 -5.08
CA VAL A 177 7.14 28.55 -6.25
C VAL A 177 7.95 28.59 -7.55
N SER A 178 9.23 28.98 -7.49
CA SER A 178 10.20 28.88 -8.58
C SER A 178 11.12 27.66 -8.37
N LEU A 179 11.50 26.98 -9.45
CA LEU A 179 12.44 25.83 -9.42
C LEU A 179 13.85 26.22 -8.98
N GLU A 180 14.16 27.51 -9.02
CA GLU A 180 15.49 28.07 -8.73
C GLU A 180 15.66 28.46 -7.24
N GLU A 181 14.57 28.62 -6.50
CA GLU A 181 14.59 28.96 -5.07
C GLU A 181 14.34 27.72 -4.23
N ALA A 182 15.42 27.04 -3.82
CA ALA A 182 15.33 26.09 -2.72
C ALA A 182 15.10 26.87 -1.41
N GLN A 183 13.95 26.64 -0.77
CA GLN A 183 13.64 27.20 0.54
C GLN A 183 13.79 26.11 1.60
N ALA A 184 14.65 26.38 2.59
CA ALA A 184 14.71 25.60 3.80
C ALA A 184 13.54 26.01 4.70
N VAL A 185 12.60 25.09 4.89
CA VAL A 185 11.49 25.28 5.82
C VAL A 185 11.84 24.56 7.11
N GLU A 186 11.94 25.32 8.19
CA GLU A 186 12.14 24.76 9.52
C GLU A 186 10.81 24.23 10.06
N TRP A 187 10.84 22.97 10.47
CA TRP A 187 9.68 22.28 11.01
C TRP A 187 9.73 22.22 12.53
N LEU A 188 8.75 22.85 13.17
CA LEU A 188 8.56 22.71 14.60
C LEU A 188 7.68 21.49 14.92
N PRO A 189 8.10 20.62 15.86
CA PRO A 189 7.29 19.48 16.26
C PRO A 189 6.02 19.95 16.96
N VAL A 190 4.92 19.22 16.76
CA VAL A 190 3.67 19.43 17.51
C VAL A 190 3.86 18.98 18.96
N ILE A 191 4.61 17.90 19.16
CA ILE A 191 4.94 17.33 20.47
C ILE A 191 6.40 16.90 20.44
N ALA A 192 7.28 17.57 21.18
CA ALA A 192 8.70 17.19 21.21
C ALA A 192 8.90 15.82 21.89
N LEU A 193 9.38 14.83 21.12
CA LEU A 193 9.79 13.52 21.63
C LEU A 193 11.26 13.25 21.28
N THR A 194 11.96 12.54 22.15
CA THR A 194 13.26 11.96 21.80
C THR A 194 13.10 10.86 20.74
N LYS A 195 14.16 10.57 19.97
CA LYS A 195 14.16 9.48 18.97
C LYS A 195 13.73 8.14 19.59
N THR A 196 14.16 7.86 20.81
CA THR A 196 13.79 6.63 21.53
C THR A 196 12.29 6.60 21.87
N GLN A 197 11.73 7.71 22.38
CA GLN A 197 10.29 7.80 22.69
C GLN A 197 9.43 7.67 21.43
N GLN A 198 9.81 8.33 20.33
CA GLN A 198 9.13 8.22 19.04
C GLN A 198 9.19 6.80 18.49
N GLY A 199 10.33 6.11 18.62
CA GLY A 199 10.46 4.70 18.24
C GLY A 199 9.56 3.78 19.06
N ILE A 200 9.50 3.97 20.38
CA ILE A 200 8.61 3.21 21.27
C ILE A 200 7.15 3.46 20.89
N LEU A 201 6.74 4.70 20.69
CA LEU A 201 5.37 5.06 20.29
C LEU A 201 5.01 4.41 18.95
N THR A 202 5.86 4.53 17.95
CA THR A 202 5.64 3.95 16.61
C THR A 202 5.45 2.44 16.71
N ASN A 203 6.38 1.74 17.37
CA ASN A 203 6.31 0.28 17.51
C ASN A 203 5.07 -0.17 18.29
N THR A 204 4.71 0.55 19.35
CA THR A 204 3.52 0.26 20.16
C THR A 204 2.25 0.39 19.32
N LEU A 205 2.11 1.48 18.56
CA LEU A 205 0.96 1.68 17.67
C LEU A 205 0.90 0.63 16.56
N LEU A 206 2.03 0.27 15.95
CA LEU A 206 2.07 -0.80 14.94
C LEU A 206 1.67 -2.16 15.53
N ILE A 207 2.12 -2.49 16.73
CA ILE A 207 1.73 -3.73 17.43
C ILE A 207 0.24 -3.74 17.72
N ILE A 208 -0.33 -2.63 18.21
CA ILE A 208 -1.78 -2.52 18.47
C ILE A 208 -2.57 -2.70 17.16
N CYS A 209 -2.21 -1.98 16.10
CA CYS A 209 -2.85 -2.11 14.79
C CYS A 209 -2.75 -3.55 14.26
N ALA A 210 -1.58 -4.18 14.37
CA ALA A 210 -1.38 -5.55 13.93
C ALA A 210 -2.22 -6.54 14.75
N ALA A 211 -2.26 -6.40 16.07
CA ALA A 211 -3.07 -7.26 16.94
C ALA A 211 -4.57 -7.17 16.61
N VAL A 212 -5.08 -5.96 16.41
CA VAL A 212 -6.48 -5.73 16.02
C VAL A 212 -6.77 -6.36 14.65
N VAL A 213 -5.91 -6.12 13.65
CA VAL A 213 -6.09 -6.69 12.30
C VAL A 213 -6.02 -8.22 12.34
N ILE A 214 -5.07 -8.81 13.08
CA ILE A 214 -4.94 -10.26 13.22
C ILE A 214 -6.19 -10.85 13.88
N ALA A 215 -6.69 -10.23 14.97
CA ALA A 215 -7.90 -10.68 15.64
C ALA A 215 -9.13 -10.67 14.72
N VAL A 216 -9.29 -9.61 13.93
CA VAL A 216 -10.38 -9.49 12.94
C VAL A 216 -10.23 -10.54 11.82
N ILE A 217 -9.02 -10.78 11.32
CA ILE A 217 -8.76 -11.81 10.31
C ILE A 217 -9.03 -13.21 10.86
N TRP A 218 -8.65 -13.52 12.10
CA TRP A 218 -8.96 -14.81 12.70
C TRP A 218 -10.46 -15.02 12.89
N ARG A 219 -11.20 -13.98 13.28
CA ARG A 219 -12.64 -14.09 13.54
C ARG A 219 -13.48 -14.11 12.27
N HIS A 220 -13.16 -13.28 11.28
CA HIS A 220 -14.01 -13.02 10.12
C HIS A 220 -13.33 -13.31 8.77
N GLY A 221 -12.03 -13.59 8.78
CA GLY A 221 -11.25 -13.69 7.55
C GLY A 221 -11.63 -14.87 6.66
N GLU A 222 -12.15 -15.99 7.20
CA GLU A 222 -12.65 -17.07 6.35
C GLU A 222 -13.95 -16.72 5.61
N GLU A 223 -14.76 -15.83 6.15
CA GLU A 223 -16.02 -15.40 5.53
C GLU A 223 -15.80 -14.44 4.35
N GLU A 224 -14.87 -13.50 4.51
CA GLU A 224 -14.52 -12.50 3.49
C GLU A 224 -12.99 -12.47 3.29
N PRO A 225 -12.40 -13.54 2.72
CA PRO A 225 -10.96 -13.72 2.73
C PRO A 225 -10.20 -12.78 1.78
N GLU A 226 -10.89 -12.23 0.78
CA GLU A 226 -10.37 -11.15 -0.05
C GLU A 226 -10.24 -9.82 0.74
N ALA A 227 -11.21 -9.52 1.61
CA ALA A 227 -11.16 -8.34 2.48
C ALA A 227 -10.04 -8.45 3.52
N ALA A 228 -9.85 -9.65 4.09
CA ALA A 228 -8.76 -9.95 5.03
C ALA A 228 -7.38 -9.71 4.39
N LEU A 229 -7.19 -10.14 3.14
CA LEU A 229 -5.98 -9.83 2.37
C LEU A 229 -5.77 -8.32 2.23
N TYR A 230 -6.80 -7.58 1.80
CA TYR A 230 -6.68 -6.14 1.58
C TYR A 230 -6.38 -5.39 2.88
N LEU A 231 -7.04 -5.76 3.98
CA LEU A 231 -6.78 -5.21 5.30
C LEU A 231 -5.34 -5.46 5.76
N TRP A 232 -4.81 -6.66 5.53
CA TRP A 232 -3.42 -6.98 5.82
C TRP A 232 -2.44 -6.16 4.98
N VAL A 233 -2.71 -5.99 3.68
CA VAL A 233 -1.91 -5.15 2.78
C VAL A 233 -1.87 -3.70 3.29
N LEU A 234 -3.01 -3.15 3.71
CA LEU A 234 -3.08 -1.81 4.31
C LEU A 234 -2.24 -1.69 5.58
N LEU A 235 -2.30 -2.69 6.48
CA LEU A 235 -1.44 -2.71 7.67
C LEU A 235 0.05 -2.66 7.30
N THR A 236 0.47 -3.40 6.27
CA THR A 236 1.88 -3.41 5.86
C THR A 236 2.36 -2.06 5.33
N MET A 237 1.46 -1.21 4.81
CA MET A 237 1.79 0.15 4.41
C MET A 237 2.13 1.02 5.63
N LEU A 238 1.48 0.82 6.78
CA LEU A 238 1.83 1.58 7.99
C LEU A 238 3.23 1.26 8.50
N ALA A 239 3.65 0.00 8.38
CA ALA A 239 4.90 -0.49 8.96
C ALA A 239 6.13 -0.25 8.06
N ALA A 240 5.98 -0.41 6.75
CA ALA A 240 7.12 -0.33 5.84
C ALA A 240 7.35 1.10 5.33
N PRO A 241 8.61 1.60 5.35
CA PRO A 241 8.96 2.85 4.67
C PRO A 241 8.50 2.81 3.23
N HIS A 242 7.73 3.80 2.82
CA HIS A 242 7.30 3.87 1.44
C HIS A 242 7.01 5.30 1.02
N MET A 243 7.44 5.62 -0.20
CA MET A 243 7.05 6.86 -0.81
C MET A 243 5.54 6.86 -1.12
N GLU A 244 4.84 7.82 -0.51
CA GLU A 244 3.45 8.28 -0.72
C GLU A 244 3.01 8.09 -2.17
N ARG A 245 3.95 8.47 -3.03
CA ARG A 245 3.84 8.60 -4.47
C ARG A 245 3.47 7.32 -5.20
N TYR A 246 3.77 6.15 -4.64
CA TYR A 246 3.74 4.91 -5.40
C TYR A 246 2.82 3.85 -4.81
N ASN A 247 2.84 3.66 -3.48
CA ASN A 247 2.17 2.50 -2.89
C ASN A 247 0.69 2.73 -2.55
N HIS A 248 0.21 3.97 -2.52
CA HIS A 248 -1.21 4.28 -2.30
C HIS A 248 -2.15 3.68 -3.36
N VAL A 249 -1.63 3.21 -4.49
CA VAL A 249 -2.41 2.37 -5.44
C VAL A 249 -3.07 1.16 -4.75
N LEU A 250 -2.48 0.67 -3.65
CA LEU A 250 -2.98 -0.44 -2.85
C LEU A 250 -4.19 -0.10 -1.96
N LEU A 251 -4.61 1.17 -1.90
CA LEU A 251 -5.88 1.56 -1.31
C LEU A 251 -7.07 1.09 -2.18
N LEU A 252 -6.88 1.01 -3.49
CA LEU A 252 -7.95 0.75 -4.45
C LEU A 252 -8.73 -0.55 -4.20
N PRO A 253 -8.10 -1.71 -3.93
CA PRO A 253 -8.85 -2.94 -3.63
C PRO A 253 -9.72 -2.82 -2.38
N GLY A 254 -9.20 -2.22 -1.31
CA GLY A 254 -9.95 -1.97 -0.07
C GLY A 254 -11.11 -0.99 -0.29
N MET A 255 -10.90 0.08 -1.05
CA MET A 255 -11.94 1.05 -1.42
C MET A 255 -13.03 0.42 -2.28
N ALA A 256 -12.66 -0.39 -3.28
CA ALA A 256 -13.62 -1.11 -4.12
C ALA A 256 -14.44 -2.10 -3.30
N TRP A 257 -13.79 -2.83 -2.37
CA TRP A 257 -14.49 -3.73 -1.47
C TRP A 257 -15.43 -2.96 -0.53
N ALA A 258 -14.98 -1.86 0.08
CA ALA A 258 -15.83 -1.02 0.92
C ALA A 258 -17.04 -0.48 0.13
N TRP A 259 -16.83 -0.02 -1.11
CA TRP A 259 -17.90 0.47 -1.98
C TRP A 259 -19.05 -0.52 -2.19
N ARG A 260 -18.74 -1.82 -2.29
CA ARG A 260 -19.73 -2.90 -2.42
C ARG A 260 -20.63 -3.01 -1.18
N ASN A 261 -20.13 -2.62 0.00
CA ASN A 261 -20.75 -2.86 1.30
C ASN A 261 -21.60 -1.69 1.80
N GLY A 262 -22.50 -1.19 0.93
CA GLY A 262 -23.53 -0.21 1.29
C GLY A 262 -23.08 1.25 1.32
N SER A 263 -23.96 2.15 1.78
CA SER A 263 -23.74 3.61 1.74
C SER A 263 -22.53 4.04 2.57
N ILE A 264 -22.37 3.50 3.78
CA ILE A 264 -21.22 3.77 4.67
C ILE A 264 -19.91 3.47 3.95
N GLY A 265 -19.82 2.32 3.29
CA GLY A 265 -18.62 1.92 2.56
C GLY A 265 -18.32 2.80 1.34
N ARG A 266 -19.34 3.36 0.68
CA ARG A 266 -19.16 4.36 -0.39
C ARG A 266 -18.62 5.69 0.15
N TYR A 267 -19.18 6.20 1.25
CA TYR A 267 -18.68 7.42 1.90
C TYR A 267 -17.24 7.23 2.36
N LEU A 268 -16.92 6.06 2.93
CA LEU A 268 -15.56 5.70 3.30
C LEU A 268 -14.61 5.74 2.11
N ALA A 269 -14.97 5.10 1.00
CA ALA A 269 -14.15 5.09 -0.21
C ALA A 269 -13.91 6.51 -0.77
N VAL A 270 -14.95 7.35 -0.83
CA VAL A 270 -14.80 8.75 -1.28
C VAL A 270 -13.89 9.54 -0.33
N GLY A 271 -14.10 9.44 0.98
CA GLY A 271 -13.25 10.10 1.97
C GLY A 271 -11.78 9.69 1.87
N VAL A 272 -11.52 8.39 1.70
CA VAL A 272 -10.17 7.84 1.52
C VAL A 272 -9.54 8.32 0.20
N TYR A 273 -10.33 8.44 -0.88
CA TYR A 273 -9.85 9.01 -2.15
C TYR A 273 -9.39 10.46 -1.95
N VAL A 274 -10.18 11.27 -1.25
CA VAL A 274 -9.85 12.67 -0.95
C VAL A 274 -8.60 12.77 -0.07
N LEU A 275 -8.48 11.94 0.97
CA LEU A 275 -7.28 11.90 1.81
C LEU A 275 -6.04 11.49 1.01
N ALA A 276 -6.15 10.48 0.13
CA ALA A 276 -5.06 10.07 -0.74
C ALA A 276 -4.65 11.17 -1.73
N ALA A 277 -5.61 11.97 -2.22
CA ALA A 277 -5.32 13.15 -3.03
C ALA A 277 -4.64 14.25 -2.19
N GLY A 278 -5.08 14.47 -0.94
CA GLY A 278 -4.46 15.39 0.00
C GLY A 278 -3.01 15.01 0.31
N ALA A 279 -2.68 13.72 0.40
CA ALA A 279 -1.32 13.25 0.64
C ALA A 279 -0.33 13.70 -0.46
N ARG A 280 -0.81 13.91 -1.69
CA ARG A 280 0.00 14.41 -2.82
C ARG A 280 0.42 15.85 -2.67
N LEU A 281 -0.35 16.61 -1.91
CA LEU A 281 -0.10 18.01 -1.65
C LEU A 281 0.87 18.20 -0.47
N THR A 282 1.57 17.14 -0.03
CA THR A 282 2.55 17.19 1.08
C THR A 282 3.54 18.35 0.95
N HIS A 283 4.15 18.53 -0.22
CA HIS A 283 5.08 19.65 -0.45
C HIS A 283 4.38 21.01 -0.37
N LEU A 284 3.15 21.10 -0.87
CA LEU A 284 2.34 22.32 -0.81
C LEU A 284 1.92 22.63 0.64
N TRP A 285 1.60 21.61 1.44
CA TRP A 285 1.28 21.78 2.86
C TRP A 285 2.45 22.33 3.66
N VAL A 286 3.68 21.90 3.34
CA VAL A 286 4.89 22.45 3.96
C VAL A 286 5.09 23.93 3.63
N LEU A 287 4.76 24.35 2.41
CA LEU A 287 4.90 25.75 1.97
C LEU A 287 3.77 26.66 2.46
N LEU A 288 2.53 26.17 2.48
CA LEU A 288 1.35 27.03 2.70
C LEU A 288 0.87 27.08 4.15
N LEU A 289 1.16 26.06 4.96
CA LEU A 289 0.63 25.97 6.32
C LEU A 289 1.70 26.36 7.36
N PRO A 290 1.29 26.88 8.53
CA PRO A 290 2.21 27.06 9.65
C PRO A 290 2.93 25.74 9.98
N PRO A 291 4.23 25.77 10.34
CA PRO A 291 5.01 24.54 10.57
C PRO A 291 4.35 23.55 11.54
N SER A 292 3.75 24.05 12.63
CA SER A 292 3.04 23.21 13.62
C SER A 292 1.81 22.49 13.06
N ILE A 293 1.20 23.01 11.99
CA ILE A 293 0.00 22.44 11.36
C ILE A 293 0.40 21.58 10.16
N ALA A 294 1.41 22.00 9.39
CA ALA A 294 1.86 21.29 8.20
C ALA A 294 2.15 19.81 8.46
N SER A 295 2.77 19.47 9.62
CA SER A 295 3.12 18.09 10.00
C SER A 295 1.91 17.18 10.08
N LEU A 296 0.77 17.68 10.57
CA LEU A 296 -0.49 16.94 10.60
C LEU A 296 -0.96 16.61 9.18
N PHE A 297 -0.91 17.57 8.27
CA PHE A 297 -1.41 17.43 6.89
C PHE A 297 -0.51 16.56 6.02
N THR A 298 0.80 16.49 6.32
CA THR A 298 1.71 15.53 5.67
C THR A 298 1.43 14.08 6.04
N GLY A 299 0.51 13.82 6.98
CA GLY A 299 0.05 12.50 7.38
C GLY A 299 -1.18 12.00 6.64
N PHE A 300 -1.72 12.73 5.66
CA PHE A 300 -2.94 12.31 4.97
C PHE A 300 -2.89 10.91 4.35
N GLY A 301 -1.71 10.43 3.94
CA GLY A 301 -1.53 9.06 3.47
C GLY A 301 -1.74 8.03 4.59
N VAL A 302 -1.07 8.24 5.73
CA VAL A 302 -1.24 7.42 6.94
C VAL A 302 -2.70 7.44 7.41
N ILE A 303 -3.32 8.63 7.43
CA ILE A 303 -4.71 8.79 7.82
C ILE A 303 -5.64 8.06 6.84
N ALA A 304 -5.40 8.12 5.53
CA ALA A 304 -6.17 7.38 4.53
C ALA A 304 -6.12 5.86 4.79
N VAL A 305 -4.94 5.32 5.09
CA VAL A 305 -4.74 3.90 5.41
C VAL A 305 -5.47 3.53 6.70
N LEU A 306 -5.35 4.34 7.77
CA LEU A 306 -6.01 4.11 9.05
C LEU A 306 -7.54 4.19 8.95
N VAL A 307 -8.06 5.20 8.24
CA VAL A 307 -9.50 5.39 8.02
C VAL A 307 -10.07 4.24 7.20
N LEU A 308 -9.42 3.86 6.10
CA LEU A 308 -9.85 2.72 5.29
C LEU A 308 -9.79 1.41 6.09
N GLY A 309 -8.68 1.14 6.78
CA GLY A 309 -8.49 -0.07 7.57
C GLY A 309 -9.49 -0.18 8.72
N GLY A 310 -9.70 0.90 9.49
CA GLY A 310 -10.69 0.96 10.55
C GLY A 310 -12.13 0.79 10.04
N GLY A 311 -12.45 1.44 8.92
CA GLY A 311 -13.76 1.27 8.27
C GLY A 311 -13.99 -0.15 7.75
N MET A 312 -12.95 -0.81 7.21
CA MET A 312 -13.03 -2.21 6.82
C MET A 312 -13.24 -3.14 8.02
N ILE A 313 -12.52 -2.92 9.12
CA ILE A 313 -12.71 -3.66 10.38
C ILE A 313 -14.16 -3.54 10.87
N PHE A 314 -14.70 -2.33 10.86
CA PHE A 314 -16.09 -2.06 11.26
C PHE A 314 -17.10 -2.81 10.37
N ILE A 315 -16.94 -2.74 9.04
CA ILE A 315 -17.84 -3.41 8.08
C ILE A 315 -17.76 -4.94 8.24
N LEU A 316 -16.55 -5.51 8.39
CA LEU A 316 -16.36 -6.95 8.59
C LEU A 316 -17.03 -7.44 9.87
N SER A 317 -16.87 -6.69 10.96
CA SER A 317 -17.44 -7.07 12.26
C SER A 317 -18.96 -7.03 12.23
N LYS A 318 -19.56 -5.97 11.67
CA LYS A 318 -21.03 -5.82 11.58
C LYS A 318 -21.69 -6.85 10.67
N GLY A 319 -21.04 -7.24 9.58
CA GLY A 319 -21.57 -8.23 8.64
C GLY A 319 -21.80 -9.60 9.27
N SER A 320 -20.97 -9.97 10.25
CA SER A 320 -21.07 -11.25 10.97
C SER A 320 -22.32 -11.34 11.86
N GLU A 321 -22.61 -10.27 12.61
CA GLU A 321 -23.76 -10.21 13.54
C GLU A 321 -25.09 -10.38 12.80
N THR A 322 -25.22 -9.75 11.62
CA THR A 322 -26.45 -9.83 10.82
C THR A 322 -26.66 -11.24 10.26
N ARG A 323 -25.58 -11.98 9.95
CA ARG A 323 -25.66 -13.37 9.46
C ARG A 323 -26.02 -14.33 10.59
N GLU A 324 -25.47 -14.15 11.79
CA GLU A 324 -25.81 -14.98 12.95
C GLU A 324 -27.29 -14.84 13.35
N GLN A 325 -27.86 -13.64 13.29
CA GLN A 325 -29.28 -13.42 13.59
C GLN A 325 -30.25 -14.02 12.56
N SER A 326 -29.75 -14.38 11.37
CA SER A 326 -30.55 -14.96 10.27
C SER A 326 -30.54 -16.49 10.22
N LYS A 327 -29.78 -17.14 11.12
CA LYS A 327 -29.69 -18.60 11.23
C LYS A 327 -30.49 -19.09 12.43
#